data_AF-A0A7S3EWM2-F1
#
_entry.id   AF-A0A7S3EWM2-F1
#
_cell.length_a   1.000
_cell.length_b   1.000
_cell.length_c   1.000
_cell.angle_alpha   90.00
_cell.angle_beta   90.00
_cell.angle_gamma   90.00
#
_symmetry.space_group_name_H-M   'P 1'
#
loop_
_entity.id
_entity.type
_entity.pdbx_description
1 polymer ?
#
loop_
_entity_poly.entity_id
_entity_poly.type
_entity_poly.pdbx_seq_one_letter_code
_entity_poly.pdbx_strand_id
1 'polypeptide(L)'
;MVICRLFGVRLLVFIYTLVVSKFTTYFSNVVAPQRPGTFCTVPIRSIYFTTASLDFGTSFSFLSYNGDLTLCCAADALTVPEPQRLSAHVHNALLCQVDDPPSNCA
;
A
#
# COMPACT_ATOMS: atom_id res chain seq x y z
N MET A 1 -2.18 27.57 31.81
CA MET A 1 -2.08 27.71 30.34
C MET A 1 -1.52 26.48 29.62
N VAL A 2 -0.67 25.65 30.26
CA VAL A 2 -0.10 24.41 29.65
C VAL A 2 -1.13 23.26 29.55
N ILE A 3 -2.02 23.14 30.53
CA ILE A 3 -3.04 22.07 30.59
C ILE A 3 -4.05 22.17 29.44
N CYS A 4 -4.53 23.38 29.10
CA CYS A 4 -5.44 23.58 27.97
C CYS A 4 -4.80 23.22 26.62
N ARG A 5 -3.48 23.43 26.47
CA ARG A 5 -2.74 23.03 25.25
C ARG A 5 -2.61 21.50 25.14
N LEU A 6 -2.39 20.80 26.24
CA LEU A 6 -2.33 19.33 26.29
C LEU A 6 -3.68 18.67 25.94
N PHE A 7 -4.79 19.24 26.43
CA PHE A 7 -6.13 18.79 26.05
C PHE A 7 -6.42 19.02 24.56
N GLY A 8 -6.03 20.18 24.03
CA GLY A 8 -6.15 20.48 22.60
C GLY A 8 -5.37 19.50 21.72
N VAL A 9 -4.12 19.20 22.07
CA VAL A 9 -3.28 18.24 21.32
C VAL A 9 -3.86 16.83 21.38
N ARG A 10 -4.33 16.38 22.55
CA ARG A 10 -4.97 15.06 22.69
C ARG A 10 -6.26 14.93 21.89
N LEU A 11 -7.09 15.98 21.87
CA LEU A 11 -8.30 16.03 21.06
C LEU A 11 -7.97 16.00 19.56
N LEU A 12 -6.93 16.73 19.15
CA LEU A 12 -6.50 16.80 17.75
C LEU A 12 -5.93 15.45 17.27
N VAL A 13 -5.12 14.77 18.11
CA VAL A 13 -4.67 13.40 17.87
C VAL A 13 -5.87 12.45 17.80
N PHE A 14 -6.83 12.55 18.71
CA PHE A 14 -8.02 11.70 18.70
C PHE A 14 -8.87 11.88 17.43
N ILE A 15 -9.07 13.13 16.98
CA ILE A 15 -9.78 13.43 15.72
C ILE A 15 -8.97 12.93 14.52
N TYR A 16 -7.64 13.12 14.52
CA TYR A 16 -6.77 12.59 13.48
C TYR A 16 -6.86 11.07 13.40
N THR A 17 -6.76 10.37 14.54
CA THR A 17 -6.94 8.92 14.63
C THR A 17 -8.33 8.50 14.13
N LEU A 18 -9.40 9.23 14.47
CA LEU A 18 -10.74 8.94 13.97
C LEU A 18 -10.90 9.12 12.45
N VAL A 19 -10.19 10.09 11.86
CA VAL A 19 -10.21 10.32 10.41
C VAL A 19 -9.36 9.27 9.70
N VAL A 20 -8.18 8.96 10.23
CA VAL A 20 -7.28 7.93 9.68
C VAL A 20 -7.89 6.54 9.84
N SER A 21 -8.56 6.24 10.96
CA SER A 21 -9.24 4.96 11.19
C SER A 21 -10.43 4.71 10.27
N LYS A 22 -10.92 5.73 9.55
CA LYS A 22 -11.92 5.54 8.48
C LYS A 22 -11.30 4.99 7.20
N PHE A 23 -10.00 5.15 7.00
CA PHE A 23 -9.30 4.51 5.89
C PHE A 23 -9.06 3.05 6.26
N THR A 24 -9.98 2.19 5.84
CA THR A 24 -9.83 0.74 6.01
C THR A 24 -8.76 0.17 5.09
N THR A 25 -8.47 0.87 3.98
CA THR A 25 -7.50 0.46 2.97
C THR A 25 -6.62 1.63 2.53
N TYR A 26 -5.31 1.41 2.48
CA TYR A 26 -4.33 2.34 1.94
C TYR A 26 -3.77 1.82 0.61
N PHE A 27 -3.61 2.71 -0.37
CA PHE A 27 -2.97 2.41 -1.65
C PHE A 27 -1.79 3.34 -1.88
N SER A 28 -0.62 2.77 -2.21
CA SER A 28 0.54 3.54 -2.67
C SER A 28 1.02 3.05 -4.03
N ASN A 29 1.45 3.96 -4.88
CA ASN A 29 2.11 3.66 -6.13
C ASN A 29 3.45 4.38 -6.19
N VAL A 30 4.54 3.64 -6.26
CA VAL A 30 5.91 4.15 -6.27
C VAL A 30 6.59 3.76 -7.57
N VAL A 31 7.07 4.75 -8.31
CA VAL A 31 7.88 4.51 -9.51
C VAL A 31 9.35 4.47 -9.11
N ALA A 32 9.98 3.31 -9.26
CA ALA A 32 11.42 3.12 -9.05
C ALA A 32 12.19 3.25 -10.38
N PRO A 33 13.54 3.21 -10.36
CA PRO A 33 14.33 3.33 -11.58
C PRO A 33 13.93 2.31 -12.67
N GLN A 34 13.78 2.80 -13.90
CA GLN A 34 13.41 1.96 -15.04
C GLN A 34 14.54 1.07 -15.55
N ARG A 35 15.79 1.36 -15.16
CA ARG A 35 16.97 0.59 -15.57
C ARG A 35 17.40 -0.33 -14.44
N PRO A 36 17.96 -1.51 -14.76
CA PRO A 36 18.48 -2.41 -13.76
C PRO A 36 19.65 -1.74 -13.02
N GLY A 37 19.70 -1.99 -11.72
CA GLY A 37 20.66 -1.40 -10.79
C GLY A 37 21.42 -2.49 -10.04
N THR A 38 22.44 -2.09 -9.31
CA THR A 38 23.19 -2.99 -8.45
C THR A 38 23.27 -2.43 -7.05
N PHE A 39 23.33 -3.32 -6.05
CA PHE A 39 23.65 -2.98 -4.68
C PHE A 39 24.95 -3.70 -4.31
N CYS A 40 26.01 -2.94 -4.06
CA CYS A 40 27.35 -3.49 -3.77
C CYS A 40 27.77 -4.56 -4.80
N THR A 41 27.69 -4.23 -6.11
CA THR A 41 27.98 -5.10 -7.27
C THR A 41 27.03 -6.29 -7.48
N VAL A 42 26.03 -6.50 -6.62
CA VAL A 42 25.01 -7.53 -6.80
C VAL A 42 23.82 -6.97 -7.60
N PRO A 43 23.36 -7.62 -8.68
CA PRO A 43 22.21 -7.15 -9.45
C PRO A 43 20.92 -7.22 -8.64
N ILE A 44 20.18 -6.11 -8.62
CA ILE A 44 18.87 -6.05 -7.98
C ILE A 44 17.87 -6.76 -8.90
N ARG A 45 17.27 -7.85 -8.42
CA ARG A 45 16.26 -8.61 -9.18
C ARG A 45 14.86 -8.01 -9.06
N SER A 46 14.50 -7.61 -7.84
CA SER A 46 13.15 -7.15 -7.51
C SER A 46 13.25 -6.20 -6.33
N ILE A 47 12.35 -5.23 -6.27
CA ILE A 47 12.23 -4.30 -5.15
C ILE A 47 10.84 -4.50 -4.55
N TYR A 48 10.77 -4.75 -3.25
CA TYR A 48 9.53 -4.86 -2.51
C TYR A 48 9.42 -3.66 -1.59
N PHE A 49 8.28 -2.98 -1.67
CA PHE A 49 7.98 -1.85 -0.82
C PHE A 49 6.61 -2.08 -0.19
N THR A 50 6.52 -1.88 1.11
CA THR A 50 5.27 -1.98 1.84
C THR A 50 5.21 -0.89 2.90
N THR A 51 4.00 -0.41 3.15
CA THR A 51 3.71 0.51 4.26
C THR A 51 3.07 -0.29 5.38
N ALA A 52 3.54 -0.07 6.60
CA ALA A 52 3.01 -0.77 7.77
C ALA A 52 1.50 -0.49 7.90
N SER A 53 0.72 -1.52 8.21
CA SER A 53 -0.72 -1.43 8.42
C SER A 53 -1.11 -0.80 9.76
N LEU A 54 -0.17 -0.21 10.50
CA LEU A 54 -0.34 0.17 11.91
C LEU A 54 -1.55 1.10 12.16
N ASP A 55 -1.98 1.86 11.15
CA ASP A 55 -3.15 2.73 11.22
C ASP A 55 -4.26 2.37 10.20
N PHE A 56 -4.10 1.31 9.40
CA PHE A 56 -5.01 0.92 8.31
C PHE A 56 -5.32 -0.57 8.34
N GLY A 57 -6.59 -0.96 8.11
CA GLY A 57 -6.97 -2.39 8.08
C GLY A 57 -6.18 -3.21 7.04
N THR A 58 -5.86 -2.61 5.89
CA THR A 58 -5.03 -3.22 4.84
C THR A 58 -4.26 -2.13 4.08
N SER A 59 -3.06 -2.43 3.61
CA SER A 59 -2.28 -1.61 2.70
C SER A 59 -1.89 -2.39 1.44
N PHE A 60 -2.03 -1.75 0.28
CA PHE A 60 -1.56 -2.23 -1.00
C PHE A 60 -0.51 -1.28 -1.53
N SER A 61 0.68 -1.82 -1.81
CA SER A 61 1.81 -1.06 -2.30
C SER A 61 2.25 -1.59 -3.65
N PHE A 62 2.06 -0.78 -4.68
CA PHE A 62 2.54 -1.01 -6.03
C PHE A 62 3.90 -0.35 -6.21
N LEU A 63 4.85 -1.09 -6.79
CA LEU A 63 6.14 -0.55 -7.18
C LEU A 63 6.57 -1.08 -8.54
N SER A 64 6.93 -0.16 -9.45
CA SER A 64 7.45 -0.50 -10.77
C SER A 64 8.97 -0.37 -10.81
N TYR A 65 9.67 -1.43 -11.23
CA TYR A 65 11.13 -1.47 -11.34
C TYR A 65 11.55 -2.33 -12.53
N ASN A 66 12.46 -1.81 -13.36
CA ASN A 66 13.04 -2.54 -14.50
C ASN A 66 11.99 -3.22 -15.42
N GLY A 67 10.85 -2.56 -15.65
CA GLY A 67 9.76 -3.09 -16.49
C GLY A 67 8.81 -4.03 -15.76
N ASP A 68 9.13 -4.47 -14.55
CA ASP A 68 8.28 -5.32 -13.72
C ASP A 68 7.44 -4.46 -12.75
N LEU A 69 6.21 -4.92 -12.47
CA LEU A 69 5.33 -4.37 -11.44
C LEU A 69 5.26 -5.35 -10.28
N THR A 70 5.56 -4.86 -9.08
CA THR A 70 5.41 -5.61 -7.83
C THR A 70 4.21 -5.09 -7.05
N LEU A 71 3.43 -6.01 -6.48
CA LEU A 71 2.33 -5.72 -5.57
C LEU A 71 2.64 -6.34 -4.22
N CYS A 72 2.73 -5.51 -3.19
CA CYS A 72 2.82 -5.95 -1.80
C CYS A 72 1.48 -5.65 -1.10
N CYS A 73 0.98 -6.61 -0.33
CA CYS A 73 -0.18 -6.43 0.54
C CYS A 73 0.26 -6.66 1.98
N ALA A 74 0.07 -5.67 2.85
CA ALA A 74 0.24 -5.82 4.28
C ALA A 74 -1.09 -5.56 4.98
N ALA A 75 -1.42 -6.36 5.98
CA ALA A 75 -2.64 -6.20 6.75
C ALA A 75 -2.39 -6.63 8.18
N ASP A 76 -3.22 -6.10 9.09
CA ASP A 76 -3.26 -6.60 10.45
C ASP A 76 -3.86 -8.02 10.45
N ALA A 77 -3.11 -9.00 10.96
CA ALA A 77 -3.51 -10.40 10.97
C ALA A 77 -4.78 -10.68 11.80
N LEU A 78 -5.10 -9.82 12.79
CA LEU A 78 -6.35 -9.95 13.56
C LEU A 78 -7.56 -9.52 12.74
N THR A 79 -7.39 -8.55 11.85
CA THR A 79 -8.46 -7.98 11.01
C THR A 79 -8.59 -8.73 9.68
N VAL A 80 -7.47 -9.11 9.06
CA VAL A 80 -7.38 -9.83 7.79
C VAL A 80 -6.42 -11.01 7.95
N PRO A 81 -6.93 -12.21 8.30
CA PRO A 81 -6.09 -13.36 8.63
C PRO A 81 -5.38 -13.99 7.42
N GLU A 82 -5.85 -13.77 6.20
CA GLU A 82 -5.28 -14.32 4.97
C GLU A 82 -5.04 -13.23 3.90
N PRO A 83 -4.10 -12.28 4.13
CA PRO A 83 -3.84 -11.17 3.20
C PRO A 83 -3.37 -11.63 1.81
N GLN A 84 -2.83 -12.85 1.70
CA GLN A 84 -2.42 -13.45 0.42
C GLN A 84 -3.61 -13.69 -0.51
N ARG A 85 -4.82 -13.92 0.02
CA ARG A 85 -6.02 -14.05 -0.81
C ARG A 85 -6.37 -12.72 -1.47
N LEU A 86 -6.19 -11.61 -0.76
CA LEU A 86 -6.42 -10.28 -1.32
C LEU A 86 -5.47 -9.99 -2.47
N SER A 87 -4.17 -10.26 -2.31
CA SER A 87 -3.21 -10.06 -3.40
C SER A 87 -3.49 -10.98 -4.60
N ALA A 88 -3.93 -12.23 -4.36
CA ALA A 88 -4.35 -13.14 -5.43
C ALA A 88 -5.59 -12.62 -6.18
N HIS A 89 -6.59 -12.07 -5.48
CA HIS A 89 -7.76 -11.46 -6.10
C HIS A 89 -7.40 -10.26 -6.96
N VAL A 90 -6.51 -9.38 -6.48
CA VAL A 90 -6.02 -8.23 -7.26
C VAL A 90 -5.27 -8.70 -8.49
N HIS A 91 -4.38 -9.69 -8.35
CA HIS A 91 -3.65 -10.27 -9.48
C HIS A 91 -4.60 -10.84 -10.54
N ASN A 92 -5.59 -11.62 -10.13
CA ASN A 92 -6.57 -12.18 -11.06
C ASN A 92 -7.43 -11.09 -11.74
N ALA A 93 -7.82 -10.05 -10.99
CA ALA A 93 -8.58 -8.93 -11.56
C ALA A 93 -7.78 -8.17 -12.62
N LEU A 94 -6.47 -7.98 -12.40
CA LEU A 94 -5.58 -7.36 -13.39
C LEU A 94 -5.45 -8.21 -14.66
N LEU A 95 -5.35 -9.54 -14.53
CA LEU A 95 -5.33 -10.44 -15.69
C LEU A 95 -6.63 -10.37 -16.48
N CYS A 96 -7.79 -10.39 -15.81
CA CYS A 96 -9.09 -10.27 -16.49
C CYS A 96 -9.25 -8.96 -17.27
N GLN A 97 -8.68 -7.85 -16.78
CA GLN A 97 -8.73 -6.56 -17.47
C GLN A 97 -7.84 -6.51 -18.72
N VAL A 98 -6.82 -7.37 -18.80
CA VAL A 98 -5.98 -7.49 -20.00
C VAL A 98 -6.74 -8.25 -21.11
N ASP A 99 -7.55 -9.24 -20.73
CA ASP A 99 -8.29 -10.09 -21.67
C ASP A 99 -9.60 -9.45 -22.16
N ASP A 100 -10.25 -8.61 -21.34
CA ASP A 100 -11.48 -7.89 -21.70
C ASP A 100 -11.34 -6.40 -21.33
N PRO A 101 -10.56 -5.63 -22.11
CA PRO A 101 -10.29 -4.23 -21.79
C PRO A 101 -11.62 -3.47 -21.78
N PRO A 102 -11.89 -2.64 -20.76
CA PRO A 102 -13.14 -1.89 -20.70
C PRO A 102 -13.23 -1.05 -21.98
N SER A 103 -14.25 -1.35 -22.79
CA SER A 103 -14.44 -0.83 -24.15
C SER A 103 -14.72 0.69 -24.22
N ASN A 104 -14.42 1.44 -23.17
CA ASN A 104 -14.60 2.89 -23.05
C ASN A 104 -13.61 3.49 -22.04
N CYS A 105 -12.34 3.61 -22.44
CA CYS A 105 -11.44 4.62 -21.87
C CYS A 105 -10.89 5.43 -23.06
N ALA A 106 -11.74 6.33 -23.55
CA ALA A 106 -11.35 7.46 -24.38
C ALA A 106 -10.89 8.62 -23.48
#